data_AF-A0A9P7V4J8-F1
#
_entry.id   AF-A0A9P7V4J8-F1
#
_cell.length_a   1.000
_cell.length_b   1.000
_cell.length_c   1.000
_cell.angle_alpha   90.00
_cell.angle_beta   90.00
_cell.angle_gamma   90.00
#
_symmetry.space_group_name_H-M   'P 1'
#
loop_
_entity.id
_entity.type
_entity.pdbx_description
1 polymer ?
#
loop_
_entity_poly.entity_id
_entity_poly.type
_entity_poly.pdbx_seq_one_letter_code
_entity_poly.pdbx_strand_id
1 'polypeptide(L)'
;MTPRTRRGSKFPSQYDDHILDPYFMDKAIQRFPTPRSAIDGLRLIEKPQKGLLYTLSYPGGDVETFLAVAASLAECMRGNRQEQQVAVILLRNNWISLIGPWVMTTIEELILPDLEPDAPAISTIREQAMWILPYLLYPPKLFTRIEFSIRELRDLTPDLALFLSRVWVNVIDRHHRTWGLWTNLLASLARGDLVQGPAHLTTHKVFESLHPLGHIFLRHLNYETPHVPTMDDDQLIEFNNFLLLTNCDQYGGRGPLNMEGVEKYALPALVRVVSCLLYKRKMLREHGVDSEREGSIVMLVLDNIYRMMDGFVRVSEALEAGITVALIRAYPLYFELDPRPPCPELDQERPPRFEEQALKILERIAKYLVFPVVLHQFLRLSKRVMWSKEMEKQLRSKSKALWTAWKQAQNKAIILRDIRRSLIADGCFWKCSNTSCKSSYGNSGVKFLRCSGCLGVVYCSRNCQALHWNHDHRKKCGETSRLRDCEGLYLSSRFQSHPRLYKLDYHIPLLAINCSFNASPTISWMKMRRQSPVDLQNTSALSIRPT
;
A
#
# COMPACT_ATOMS: atom_id res chain seq x y z
N MET A 1 22.08 7.66 -35.02
CA MET A 1 22.04 7.12 -33.64
C MET A 1 20.74 6.34 -33.47
N THR A 2 20.81 5.02 -33.63
CA THR A 2 19.67 4.09 -33.52
C THR A 2 19.32 3.83 -32.05
N PRO A 3 18.03 3.67 -31.71
CA PRO A 3 17.62 3.43 -30.33
C PRO A 3 18.00 2.00 -29.93
N ARG A 4 18.81 1.88 -28.88
CA ARG A 4 19.11 0.59 -28.23
C ARG A 4 17.79 -0.05 -27.78
N THR A 5 17.39 -1.10 -28.47
CA THR A 5 16.39 -2.05 -28.03
C THR A 5 16.85 -2.65 -26.70
N ARG A 6 16.08 -2.43 -25.64
CA ARG A 6 16.26 -3.14 -24.36
C ARG A 6 16.12 -4.62 -24.67
N ARG A 7 17.21 -5.39 -24.45
CA ARG A 7 17.16 -6.85 -24.38
C ARG A 7 16.07 -7.22 -23.38
N GLY A 8 14.99 -7.82 -23.86
CA GLY A 8 13.99 -8.45 -23.00
C GLY A 8 14.72 -9.54 -22.22
N SER A 9 14.80 -9.36 -20.90
CA SER A 9 14.98 -10.50 -20.01
C SER A 9 13.79 -11.42 -20.28
N LYS A 10 14.03 -12.53 -20.98
CA LYS A 10 13.15 -13.69 -20.87
C LYS A 10 13.24 -14.09 -19.41
N PHE A 11 12.36 -13.56 -18.57
CA PHE A 11 12.06 -14.21 -17.32
C PHE A 11 11.61 -15.61 -17.72
N PRO A 12 12.24 -16.68 -17.21
CA PRO A 12 11.65 -18.00 -17.37
C PRO A 12 10.21 -17.88 -16.90
N SER A 13 9.28 -18.47 -17.64
CA SER A 13 7.93 -18.72 -17.14
C SER A 13 8.13 -19.48 -15.82
N GLN A 14 8.14 -18.77 -14.69
CA GLN A 14 8.51 -19.35 -13.40
C GLN A 14 7.41 -20.28 -12.86
N TYR A 15 6.32 -20.42 -13.63
CA TYR A 15 5.33 -21.48 -13.57
C TYR A 15 5.65 -22.59 -14.58
N ASP A 16 6.93 -22.88 -14.85
CA ASP A 16 7.32 -24.15 -15.50
C ASP A 16 6.88 -25.29 -14.57
N ASP A 17 5.69 -25.83 -14.85
CA ASP A 17 5.16 -27.19 -14.76
C ASP A 17 5.96 -28.24 -13.96
N HIS A 18 6.52 -27.91 -12.79
CA HIS A 18 6.46 -28.82 -11.65
C HIS A 18 5.04 -28.79 -11.11
N ILE A 19 4.12 -29.20 -11.99
CA ILE A 19 2.76 -29.58 -11.68
C ILE A 19 2.89 -30.41 -10.42
N LEU A 20 2.26 -29.94 -9.33
CA LEU A 20 1.93 -30.83 -8.22
C LEU A 20 1.54 -32.14 -8.82
N ASP A 21 2.26 -33.22 -8.51
CA ASP A 21 2.00 -34.54 -9.08
C ASP A 21 0.48 -34.75 -9.08
N PRO A 22 -0.25 -34.54 -10.21
CA PRO A 22 -1.72 -34.64 -10.22
C PRO A 22 -2.11 -36.04 -9.76
N TYR A 23 -1.19 -36.94 -10.07
CA TYR A 23 -1.04 -38.27 -9.57
C TYR A 23 -1.17 -38.43 -8.05
N PHE A 24 -0.77 -37.48 -7.19
CA PHE A 24 -0.99 -37.62 -5.74
C PHE A 24 -2.48 -37.54 -5.41
N MET A 25 -3.20 -36.57 -5.97
CA MET A 25 -4.66 -36.48 -5.81
C MET A 25 -5.35 -37.69 -6.43
N ASP A 26 -4.95 -38.07 -7.64
CA ASP A 26 -5.52 -39.24 -8.32
C ASP A 26 -5.27 -40.52 -7.51
N LYS A 27 -4.06 -40.72 -6.97
CA LYS A 27 -3.72 -41.82 -6.07
C LYS A 27 -4.53 -41.78 -4.79
N ALA A 28 -4.70 -40.60 -4.20
CA ALA A 28 -5.48 -40.42 -2.99
C ALA A 28 -6.96 -40.82 -3.22
N ILE A 29 -7.53 -40.42 -4.36
CA ILE A 29 -8.90 -40.79 -4.78
C ILE A 29 -8.99 -42.28 -5.11
N GLN A 30 -8.00 -42.86 -5.79
CA GLN A 30 -7.95 -44.30 -6.05
C GLN A 30 -7.89 -45.11 -4.74
N ARG A 31 -7.11 -44.62 -3.76
CA ARG A 31 -6.97 -45.25 -2.45
C ARG A 31 -8.23 -45.07 -1.59
N PHE A 32 -8.85 -43.89 -1.65
CA PHE A 32 -10.03 -43.52 -0.88
C PHE A 32 -11.09 -42.92 -1.81
N PRO A 33 -11.86 -43.74 -2.54
CA PRO A 33 -12.77 -43.27 -3.59
C PRO A 33 -14.01 -42.54 -3.06
N THR A 34 -14.29 -42.64 -1.76
CA THR A 34 -15.43 -41.98 -1.13
C THR A 34 -15.02 -41.26 0.15
N PRO A 35 -15.75 -40.21 0.56
CA PRO A 35 -15.52 -39.54 1.84
C PRO A 35 -15.56 -40.49 3.04
N ARG A 36 -16.43 -41.51 3.02
CA ARG A 36 -16.53 -42.52 4.09
C ARG A 36 -15.27 -43.37 4.16
N SER A 37 -14.81 -43.90 3.01
CA SER A 37 -13.56 -44.67 2.96
C SER A 37 -12.35 -43.87 3.42
N ALA A 38 -12.33 -42.55 3.16
CA ALA A 38 -11.27 -41.66 3.63
C ALA A 38 -11.28 -41.56 5.17
N ILE A 39 -12.45 -41.37 5.79
CA ILE A 39 -12.58 -41.35 7.26
C ILE A 39 -12.23 -42.70 7.87
N ASP A 40 -12.64 -43.81 7.25
CA ASP A 40 -12.30 -45.14 7.74
C ASP A 40 -10.80 -45.39 7.66
N GLY A 41 -10.12 -44.94 6.59
CA GLY A 41 -8.66 -44.94 6.50
C GLY A 41 -7.99 -44.17 7.63
N LEU A 42 -8.55 -43.01 8.00
CA LEU A 42 -8.02 -42.19 9.11
C LEU A 42 -8.20 -42.85 10.48
N ARG A 43 -9.20 -43.72 10.66
CA ARG A 43 -9.41 -44.47 11.91
C ARG A 43 -8.41 -45.61 12.10
N LEU A 44 -7.74 -46.03 11.03
CA LEU A 44 -6.76 -47.12 11.06
C LEU A 44 -5.36 -46.66 11.47
N ILE A 45 -5.07 -45.37 11.37
CA ILE A 45 -3.77 -44.80 11.78
C ILE A 45 -3.82 -44.32 13.23
N GLU A 46 -2.66 -44.25 13.88
CA GLU A 46 -2.59 -43.79 15.26
C GLU A 46 -2.93 -42.30 15.38
N LYS A 47 -3.17 -41.82 16.61
CA LYS A 47 -3.27 -40.39 16.84
C LYS A 47 -1.91 -39.74 16.58
N PRO A 48 -1.87 -38.50 16.04
CA PRO A 48 -0.61 -37.84 15.77
C PRO A 48 0.15 -37.62 17.08
N GLN A 49 1.37 -38.14 17.17
CA GLN A 49 2.25 -37.95 18.32
C GLN A 49 3.14 -36.71 18.10
N LYS A 50 3.49 -36.00 19.18
CA LYS A 50 4.45 -34.89 19.10
C LYS A 50 5.85 -35.40 18.73
N GLY A 51 6.63 -34.58 18.03
CA GLY A 51 7.95 -34.99 17.54
C GLY A 51 7.88 -35.87 16.28
N LEU A 52 6.78 -35.75 15.53
CA LEU A 52 6.48 -36.52 14.33
C LEU A 52 7.59 -36.44 13.28
N LEU A 53 8.33 -35.32 13.21
CA LEU A 53 9.49 -35.14 12.33
C LEU A 53 10.75 -35.91 12.77
N TYR A 54 10.99 -36.06 14.07
CA TYR A 54 12.25 -36.64 14.58
C TYR A 54 12.31 -38.15 14.35
N THR A 55 11.18 -38.80 14.11
CA THR A 55 11.07 -40.20 13.70
C THR A 55 11.14 -40.40 12.17
N LEU A 56 11.16 -39.33 11.35
CA LEU A 56 11.13 -39.41 9.88
C LEU A 56 12.49 -39.67 9.22
N SER A 57 13.28 -40.61 9.74
CA SER A 57 14.31 -41.26 8.90
C SER A 57 13.65 -41.99 7.71
N TYR A 58 12.38 -42.36 7.86
CA TYR A 58 11.43 -42.72 6.82
C TYR A 58 10.10 -42.04 7.14
N PRO A 59 9.47 -41.30 6.22
CA PRO A 59 8.15 -40.77 6.51
C PRO A 59 7.21 -41.90 6.90
N GLY A 60 6.68 -41.82 8.13
CA GLY A 60 5.77 -42.84 8.64
C GLY A 60 4.55 -42.90 7.72
N GLY A 61 4.13 -44.12 7.36
CA GLY A 61 2.99 -44.36 6.49
C GLY A 61 1.71 -43.65 6.96
N ASP A 62 1.63 -43.28 8.23
CA ASP A 62 0.50 -42.55 8.82
C ASP A 62 0.37 -41.12 8.28
N VAL A 63 1.47 -40.36 8.13
CA VAL A 63 1.38 -38.98 7.59
C VAL A 63 0.94 -39.01 6.13
N GLU A 64 1.55 -39.89 5.34
CA GLU A 64 1.16 -40.07 3.94
C GLU A 64 -0.29 -40.54 3.81
N THR A 65 -0.73 -41.42 4.70
CA THR A 65 -2.13 -41.87 4.77
C THR A 65 -3.05 -40.73 5.15
N PHE A 66 -2.70 -39.91 6.14
CA PHE A 66 -3.47 -38.72 6.51
C PHE A 66 -3.55 -37.73 5.33
N LEU A 67 -2.44 -37.43 4.66
CA LEU A 67 -2.45 -36.52 3.51
C LEU A 67 -3.28 -37.08 2.36
N ALA A 68 -3.24 -38.40 2.10
CA ALA A 68 -4.09 -39.04 1.10
C ALA A 68 -5.58 -38.97 1.48
N VAL A 69 -5.92 -39.16 2.77
CA VAL A 69 -7.30 -38.96 3.27
C VAL A 69 -7.73 -37.50 3.08
N ALA A 70 -6.90 -36.54 3.47
CA ALA A 70 -7.18 -35.11 3.35
C ALA A 70 -7.36 -34.69 1.89
N ALA A 71 -6.51 -35.21 0.99
CA ALA A 71 -6.60 -35.01 -0.45
C ALA A 71 -7.93 -35.55 -1.02
N SER A 72 -8.28 -36.80 -0.70
CA SER A 72 -9.56 -37.40 -1.13
C SER A 72 -10.76 -36.58 -0.63
N LEU A 73 -10.77 -36.18 0.64
CA LEU A 73 -11.84 -35.34 1.19
C LEU A 73 -11.92 -33.98 0.50
N ALA A 74 -10.77 -33.33 0.26
CA ALA A 74 -10.69 -32.06 -0.45
C ALA A 74 -11.26 -32.17 -1.87
N GLU A 75 -10.96 -33.26 -2.59
CA GLU A 75 -11.51 -33.47 -3.93
C GLU A 75 -13.02 -33.74 -3.90
N CYS A 76 -13.49 -34.58 -2.98
CA CYS A 76 -14.93 -34.81 -2.82
C CYS A 76 -15.70 -33.52 -2.48
N MET A 77 -15.07 -32.57 -1.78
CA MET A 77 -15.65 -31.25 -1.54
C MET A 77 -15.72 -30.34 -2.78
N ARG A 78 -15.01 -30.70 -3.86
CA ARG A 78 -15.06 -30.05 -5.18
C ARG A 78 -15.90 -30.82 -6.20
N GLY A 79 -16.28 -32.06 -5.88
CA GLY A 79 -17.10 -32.93 -6.70
C GLY A 79 -18.57 -32.48 -6.80
N ASN A 80 -19.45 -33.42 -7.10
CA ASN A 80 -20.87 -33.11 -7.22
C ASN A 80 -21.48 -32.73 -5.87
N ARG A 81 -22.64 -32.07 -5.90
CA ARG A 81 -23.31 -31.53 -4.70
C ARG A 81 -23.55 -32.58 -3.61
N GLN A 82 -23.82 -33.84 -3.97
CA GLN A 82 -24.10 -34.90 -3.01
C GLN A 82 -22.82 -35.36 -2.30
N GLU A 83 -21.77 -35.68 -3.05
CA GLU A 83 -20.45 -36.04 -2.51
C GLU A 83 -19.90 -34.94 -1.62
N GLN A 84 -20.02 -33.70 -2.09
CA GLN A 84 -19.61 -32.52 -1.37
C GLN A 84 -20.34 -32.41 -0.01
N GLN A 85 -21.66 -32.58 0.02
CA GLN A 85 -22.43 -32.55 1.27
C GLN A 85 -21.99 -33.66 2.24
N VAL A 86 -21.78 -34.86 1.73
CA VAL A 86 -21.32 -36.00 2.56
C VAL A 86 -19.93 -35.72 3.13
N ALA A 87 -19.00 -35.21 2.31
CA ALA A 87 -17.65 -34.86 2.73
C ALA A 87 -17.66 -33.79 3.83
N VAL A 88 -18.44 -32.72 3.68
CA VAL A 88 -18.55 -31.65 4.68
C VAL A 88 -19.14 -32.16 6.01
N ILE A 89 -20.19 -32.98 5.97
CA ILE A 89 -20.79 -33.57 7.19
C ILE A 89 -19.77 -34.46 7.91
N LEU A 90 -19.02 -35.27 7.16
CA LEU A 90 -18.02 -36.15 7.75
C LEU A 90 -16.83 -35.37 8.31
N LEU A 91 -16.36 -34.34 7.60
CA LEU A 91 -15.33 -33.42 8.07
C LEU A 91 -15.74 -32.82 9.42
N ARG A 92 -16.97 -32.27 9.49
CA ARG A 92 -17.55 -31.69 10.71
C ARG A 92 -17.59 -32.69 11.86
N ASN A 93 -18.21 -33.84 11.64
CA ASN A 93 -18.46 -34.82 12.70
C ASN A 93 -17.18 -35.49 13.24
N ASN A 94 -16.09 -35.45 12.47
CA ASN A 94 -14.81 -36.06 12.84
C ASN A 94 -13.69 -35.03 13.08
N TRP A 95 -14.01 -33.72 13.07
CA TRP A 95 -12.99 -32.67 13.23
C TRP A 95 -12.26 -32.78 14.56
N ILE A 96 -12.97 -32.69 15.68
CA ILE A 96 -12.35 -32.65 17.02
C ILE A 96 -11.60 -33.96 17.33
N SER A 97 -12.19 -35.10 16.98
CA SER A 97 -11.73 -36.42 17.42
C SER A 97 -10.64 -37.02 16.54
N LEU A 98 -10.61 -36.70 15.24
CA LEU A 98 -9.72 -37.35 14.26
C LEU A 98 -8.95 -36.33 13.41
N ILE A 99 -9.64 -35.45 12.68
CA ILE A 99 -9.01 -34.64 11.60
C ILE A 99 -8.22 -33.46 12.16
N GLY A 100 -8.80 -32.72 13.09
CA GLY A 100 -8.23 -31.53 13.71
C GLY A 100 -6.85 -31.78 14.31
N PRO A 101 -6.67 -32.79 15.20
CA PRO A 101 -5.36 -33.13 15.74
C PRO A 101 -4.30 -33.35 14.65
N TRP A 102 -4.64 -34.07 13.58
CA TRP A 102 -3.71 -34.32 12.48
C TRP A 102 -3.37 -33.05 11.69
N VAL A 103 -4.36 -32.19 11.41
CA VAL A 103 -4.14 -30.90 10.75
C VAL A 103 -3.22 -30.01 11.60
N MET A 104 -3.49 -29.89 12.89
CA MET A 104 -2.72 -29.03 13.79
C MET A 104 -1.28 -29.52 13.94
N THR A 105 -1.08 -30.82 14.19
CA THR A 105 0.27 -31.41 14.26
C THR A 105 1.00 -31.29 12.94
N THR A 106 0.34 -31.48 11.80
CA THR A 106 0.98 -31.30 10.48
C THR A 106 1.41 -29.85 10.26
N ILE A 107 0.59 -28.88 10.66
CA ILE A 107 1.00 -27.46 10.55
C ILE A 107 2.19 -27.18 11.46
N GLU A 108 2.10 -27.56 12.73
CA GLU A 108 3.11 -27.27 13.76
C GLU A 108 4.45 -27.95 13.49
N GLU A 109 4.42 -29.24 13.15
CA GLU A 109 5.61 -30.06 13.00
C GLU A 109 6.10 -30.11 11.56
N LEU A 110 5.27 -30.00 10.52
CA LEU A 110 5.76 -30.14 9.14
C LEU A 110 5.87 -28.81 8.38
N ILE A 111 4.88 -27.93 8.50
CA ILE A 111 4.82 -26.71 7.67
C ILE A 111 5.57 -25.56 8.31
N LEU A 112 5.42 -25.34 9.61
CA LEU A 112 5.97 -24.18 10.31
C LEU A 112 7.46 -24.22 10.61
N PRO A 113 8.13 -25.38 10.82
CA PRO A 113 9.55 -25.35 11.14
C PRO A 113 10.38 -24.71 10.04
N ASP A 114 11.28 -23.83 10.46
CA ASP A 114 12.18 -23.10 9.56
C ASP A 114 13.29 -24.00 8.97
N LEU A 115 13.48 -25.19 9.54
CA LEU A 115 14.44 -26.17 9.06
C LEU A 115 14.13 -26.54 7.61
N GLU A 116 15.11 -26.35 6.73
CA GLU A 116 15.10 -27.04 5.45
C GLU A 116 15.25 -28.53 5.74
N PRO A 117 14.29 -29.36 5.29
CA PRO A 117 14.40 -30.79 5.54
C PRO A 117 15.64 -31.33 4.82
N ASP A 118 16.55 -31.95 5.56
CA ASP A 118 17.74 -32.61 4.99
C ASP A 118 17.37 -33.75 4.03
N ALA A 119 16.16 -34.30 4.16
CA ALA A 119 15.65 -35.41 3.36
C ALA A 119 14.65 -34.96 2.27
N PRO A 120 14.87 -35.29 0.98
CA PRO A 120 13.95 -34.96 -0.11
C PRO A 120 12.50 -35.44 0.10
N ALA A 121 12.32 -36.59 0.74
CA ALA A 121 11.00 -37.16 1.02
C ALA A 121 10.17 -36.24 1.94
N ILE A 122 10.78 -35.65 2.97
CA ILE A 122 10.11 -34.72 3.88
C ILE A 122 9.72 -33.44 3.13
N SER A 123 10.57 -32.96 2.21
CA SER A 123 10.23 -31.82 1.34
C SER A 123 8.99 -32.10 0.50
N THR A 124 8.89 -33.30 -0.11
CA THR A 124 7.71 -33.69 -0.91
C THR A 124 6.43 -33.72 -0.08
N ILE A 125 6.50 -34.28 1.13
CA ILE A 125 5.34 -34.37 2.03
C ILE A 125 4.94 -32.97 2.53
N ARG A 126 5.91 -32.09 2.82
CA ARG A 126 5.66 -30.69 3.18
C ARG A 126 4.95 -29.95 2.06
N GLU A 127 5.40 -30.12 0.81
CA GLU A 127 4.75 -29.55 -0.38
C GLU A 127 3.31 -30.04 -0.54
N GLN A 128 3.07 -31.35 -0.40
CA GLN A 128 1.73 -31.93 -0.42
C GLN A 128 0.84 -31.33 0.67
N ALA A 129 1.33 -31.25 1.91
CA ALA A 129 0.59 -30.66 3.02
C ALA A 129 0.25 -29.18 2.79
N MET A 130 1.21 -28.38 2.30
CA MET A 130 1.01 -26.95 1.99
C MET A 130 -0.02 -26.70 0.89
N TRP A 131 -0.31 -27.70 0.06
CA TRP A 131 -1.30 -27.62 -1.00
C TRP A 131 -2.67 -28.19 -0.62
N ILE A 132 -2.70 -29.34 0.07
CA ILE A 132 -3.94 -30.04 0.44
C ILE A 132 -4.69 -29.32 1.56
N LEU A 133 -3.98 -28.88 2.60
CA LEU A 133 -4.61 -28.36 3.81
C LEU A 133 -5.49 -27.12 3.56
N PRO A 134 -5.11 -26.14 2.71
CA PRO A 134 -6.01 -25.04 2.36
C PRO A 134 -7.35 -25.50 1.81
N TYR A 135 -7.39 -26.52 0.95
CA TYR A 135 -8.65 -27.04 0.40
C TYR A 135 -9.47 -27.79 1.44
N LEU A 136 -8.83 -28.52 2.35
CA LEU A 136 -9.50 -29.16 3.47
C LEU A 136 -10.14 -28.14 4.41
N LEU A 137 -9.45 -27.03 4.66
CA LEU A 137 -9.85 -25.95 5.57
C LEU A 137 -10.78 -24.91 4.94
N TYR A 138 -10.81 -24.82 3.60
CA TYR A 138 -11.60 -23.88 2.83
C TYR A 138 -12.53 -24.61 1.86
N PRO A 139 -13.62 -25.25 2.35
CA PRO A 139 -14.60 -25.87 1.46
C PRO A 139 -15.18 -24.82 0.48
N PRO A 140 -15.34 -25.16 -0.82
CA PRO A 140 -15.78 -24.22 -1.83
C PRO A 140 -17.10 -23.51 -1.50
N LYS A 141 -17.23 -22.25 -1.95
CA LYS A 141 -18.35 -21.30 -1.70
C LYS A 141 -19.76 -21.76 -2.15
N LEU A 142 -19.94 -22.99 -2.65
CA LEU A 142 -21.21 -23.46 -3.19
C LEU A 142 -22.32 -23.66 -2.13
N PHE A 143 -22.02 -23.49 -0.84
CA PHE A 143 -23.01 -23.49 0.23
C PHE A 143 -23.31 -22.09 0.74
N THR A 144 -24.35 -21.48 0.19
CA THR A 144 -25.03 -20.33 0.82
C THR A 144 -25.96 -20.77 1.97
N ARG A 145 -26.15 -22.08 2.21
CA ARG A 145 -27.14 -22.61 3.17
C ARG A 145 -26.66 -23.71 4.14
N ILE A 146 -25.47 -24.29 3.97
CA ILE A 146 -24.93 -25.30 4.89
C ILE A 146 -23.76 -24.66 5.63
N GLU A 147 -24.03 -24.22 6.85
CA GLU A 147 -23.14 -23.45 7.72
C GLU A 147 -22.03 -24.30 8.34
N PHE A 148 -21.37 -25.20 7.60
CA PHE A 148 -20.00 -25.55 8.00
C PHE A 148 -19.08 -24.40 7.61
N SER A 149 -19.29 -23.28 8.30
CA SER A 149 -18.58 -22.07 8.06
C SER A 149 -17.21 -22.19 8.70
N ILE A 150 -16.24 -21.51 8.12
CA ILE A 150 -14.93 -21.26 8.72
C ILE A 150 -15.02 -20.78 10.18
N ARG A 151 -16.14 -20.14 10.57
CA ARG A 151 -16.41 -19.80 11.97
C ARG A 151 -16.58 -21.03 12.86
N GLU A 152 -17.29 -22.07 12.39
CA GLU A 152 -17.45 -23.31 13.15
C GLU A 152 -16.11 -24.02 13.33
N LEU A 153 -15.28 -24.13 12.29
CA LEU A 153 -13.91 -24.65 12.41
C LEU A 153 -13.07 -23.90 13.44
N ARG A 154 -13.19 -22.57 13.45
CA ARG A 154 -12.53 -21.72 14.45
C ARG A 154 -13.06 -21.99 15.86
N ASP A 155 -14.37 -22.08 16.04
CA ASP A 155 -14.98 -22.32 17.36
C ASP A 155 -14.58 -23.70 17.90
N LEU A 156 -14.37 -24.68 17.01
CA LEU A 156 -13.84 -26.01 17.34
C LEU A 156 -12.33 -26.01 17.58
N THR A 157 -11.59 -25.01 17.12
CA THR A 157 -10.13 -24.96 17.20
C THR A 157 -9.67 -23.50 17.39
N PRO A 158 -9.69 -23.00 18.65
CA PRO A 158 -9.42 -21.60 18.96
C PRO A 158 -8.07 -21.08 18.43
N ASP A 159 -7.06 -21.94 18.38
CA ASP A 159 -5.71 -21.59 17.91
C ASP A 159 -5.56 -21.61 16.39
N LEU A 160 -6.57 -22.08 15.63
CA LEU A 160 -6.48 -22.25 14.18
C LEU A 160 -6.08 -20.94 13.49
N ALA A 161 -6.67 -19.80 13.87
CA ALA A 161 -6.31 -18.51 13.30
C ALA A 161 -4.82 -18.17 13.51
N LEU A 162 -4.27 -18.48 14.69
CA LEU A 162 -2.86 -18.27 15.00
C LEU A 162 -1.95 -19.11 14.10
N PHE A 163 -2.25 -20.40 13.98
CA PHE A 163 -1.47 -21.30 13.12
C PHE A 163 -1.53 -20.87 11.65
N LEU A 164 -2.72 -20.51 11.15
CA LEU A 164 -2.91 -20.09 9.77
C LEU A 164 -2.22 -18.76 9.46
N SER A 165 -2.20 -17.81 10.38
CA SER A 165 -1.41 -16.59 10.23
C SER A 165 0.09 -16.89 10.12
N ARG A 166 0.62 -17.80 10.93
CA ARG A 166 2.04 -18.19 10.87
C ARG A 166 2.38 -18.90 9.55
N VAL A 167 1.52 -19.82 9.10
CA VAL A 167 1.68 -20.49 7.81
C VAL A 167 1.62 -19.48 6.68
N TRP A 168 0.63 -18.59 6.69
CA TRP A 168 0.46 -17.54 5.69
C TRP A 168 1.72 -16.67 5.57
N VAL A 169 2.28 -16.23 6.71
CA VAL A 169 3.54 -15.46 6.70
C VAL A 169 4.69 -16.28 6.12
N ASN A 170 4.83 -17.56 6.49
CA ASN A 170 5.87 -18.43 5.95
C ASN A 170 5.75 -18.61 4.42
N VAL A 171 4.53 -18.84 3.90
CA VAL A 171 4.31 -19.04 2.46
C VAL A 171 4.54 -17.77 1.65
N ILE A 172 4.12 -16.59 2.13
CA ILE A 172 4.39 -15.33 1.41
C ILE A 172 5.88 -14.97 1.47
N ASP A 173 6.57 -15.29 2.57
CA ASP A 173 8.00 -15.01 2.75
C ASP A 173 8.85 -15.81 1.78
N ARG A 174 8.47 -17.07 1.57
CA ARG A 174 9.11 -17.99 0.62
C ARG A 174 8.60 -17.83 -0.81
N HIS A 175 7.65 -16.94 -1.07
CA HIS A 175 6.93 -16.85 -2.36
C HIS A 175 6.40 -18.20 -2.83
N HIS A 176 5.94 -19.01 -1.88
CA HIS A 176 5.48 -20.36 -2.16
C HIS A 176 4.21 -20.30 -3.02
N ARG A 177 4.10 -21.18 -4.03
CA ARG A 177 3.02 -21.17 -5.02
C ARG A 177 1.60 -21.24 -4.45
N THR A 178 1.44 -21.77 -3.24
CA THR A 178 0.13 -21.87 -2.57
C THR A 178 -0.25 -20.62 -1.76
N TRP A 179 0.55 -19.55 -1.82
CA TRP A 179 0.30 -18.32 -1.07
C TRP A 179 -1.13 -17.81 -1.27
N GLY A 180 -1.68 -17.90 -2.49
CA GLY A 180 -3.03 -17.46 -2.81
C GLY A 180 -4.11 -18.25 -2.08
N LEU A 181 -3.96 -19.58 -2.01
CA LEU A 181 -4.87 -20.46 -1.26
C LEU A 181 -4.88 -20.14 0.24
N TRP A 182 -3.69 -20.02 0.84
CA TRP A 182 -3.56 -19.64 2.25
C TRP A 182 -4.08 -18.23 2.53
N THR A 183 -3.87 -17.31 1.60
CA THR A 183 -4.40 -15.94 1.66
C THR A 183 -5.94 -15.95 1.65
N ASN A 184 -6.55 -16.73 0.75
CA ASN A 184 -8.01 -16.85 0.67
C ASN A 184 -8.61 -17.46 1.93
N LEU A 185 -7.97 -18.49 2.47
CA LEU A 185 -8.37 -19.12 3.72
C LEU A 185 -8.33 -18.11 4.87
N LEU A 186 -7.20 -17.41 5.06
CA LEU A 186 -7.04 -16.43 6.12
C LEU A 186 -7.96 -15.21 5.95
N ALA A 187 -8.13 -14.71 4.73
CA ALA A 187 -9.06 -13.61 4.45
C ALA A 187 -10.52 -14.00 4.71
N SER A 188 -10.87 -15.27 4.54
CA SER A 188 -12.22 -15.74 4.83
C SER A 188 -12.46 -15.93 6.33
N LEU A 189 -11.44 -16.33 7.09
CA LEU A 189 -11.45 -16.25 8.55
C LEU A 189 -11.66 -14.80 9.02
N ALA A 190 -10.88 -13.87 8.48
CA ALA A 190 -10.93 -12.46 8.87
C ALA A 190 -12.27 -11.78 8.52
N ARG A 191 -12.88 -12.11 7.36
CA ARG A 191 -14.19 -11.57 6.96
C ARG A 191 -15.36 -12.11 7.77
N GLY A 192 -15.21 -13.29 8.38
CA GLY A 192 -16.20 -13.85 9.29
C GLY A 192 -16.51 -12.94 10.49
N ASP A 193 -15.56 -12.07 10.86
CA ASP A 193 -15.57 -11.27 12.09
C ASP A 193 -15.62 -9.75 11.86
N LEU A 194 -16.23 -9.30 10.75
CA LEU A 194 -16.24 -7.89 10.31
C LEU A 194 -16.73 -6.84 11.34
N VAL A 195 -17.15 -7.22 12.56
CA VAL A 195 -17.57 -6.27 13.60
C VAL A 195 -17.14 -6.72 15.03
N GLN A 196 -15.84 -6.90 15.32
CA GLN A 196 -15.27 -7.01 16.70
C GLN A 196 -15.17 -8.41 17.36
N GLY A 197 -14.97 -9.48 16.59
CA GLY A 197 -14.76 -10.82 17.16
C GLY A 197 -13.37 -11.03 17.83
N PRO A 198 -13.23 -11.96 18.80
CA PRO A 198 -11.95 -12.30 19.45
C PRO A 198 -10.84 -12.75 18.49
N ALA A 199 -11.19 -13.32 17.33
CA ALA A 199 -10.21 -13.83 16.37
C ALA A 199 -9.41 -12.71 15.69
N HIS A 200 -10.00 -11.53 15.51
CA HIS A 200 -9.30 -10.36 15.02
C HIS A 200 -8.16 -9.95 15.98
N LEU A 201 -8.42 -10.00 17.30
CA LEU A 201 -7.42 -9.70 18.32
C LEU A 201 -6.32 -10.75 18.37
N THR A 202 -6.66 -12.04 18.24
CA THR A 202 -5.64 -13.11 18.19
C THR A 202 -4.74 -12.93 16.99
N THR A 203 -5.32 -12.71 15.80
CA THR A 203 -4.59 -12.49 14.54
C THR A 203 -3.67 -11.27 14.62
N HIS A 204 -4.14 -10.17 15.20
CA HIS A 204 -3.34 -8.96 15.47
C HIS A 204 -2.12 -9.27 16.35
N LYS A 205 -2.30 -9.98 17.47
CA LYS A 205 -1.21 -10.36 18.37
C LYS A 205 -0.16 -11.22 17.68
N VAL A 206 -0.57 -12.12 16.79
CA VAL A 206 0.37 -12.93 16.00
C VAL A 206 1.24 -12.03 15.16
N PHE A 207 0.63 -11.10 14.43
CA PHE A 207 1.38 -10.25 13.53
C PHE A 207 2.30 -9.27 14.26
N GLU A 208 1.91 -8.77 15.44
CA GLU A 208 2.81 -8.01 16.31
C GLU A 208 4.03 -8.83 16.74
N SER A 209 3.88 -10.13 16.94
CA SER A 209 4.99 -11.02 17.30
C SER A 209 5.90 -11.39 16.12
N LEU A 210 5.40 -11.28 14.88
CA LEU A 210 6.11 -11.67 13.67
C LEU A 210 6.86 -10.46 13.06
N HIS A 211 7.86 -9.92 13.77
CA HIS A 211 8.79 -8.96 13.16
C HIS A 211 9.86 -9.69 12.33
N PRO A 212 10.20 -9.25 11.09
CA PRO A 212 9.80 -8.01 10.42
C PRO A 212 8.77 -8.22 9.27
N LEU A 213 7.51 -8.51 9.58
CA LEU A 213 6.45 -8.79 8.60
C LEU A 213 6.23 -7.69 7.54
N GLY A 214 6.55 -6.42 7.82
CA GLY A 214 6.41 -5.35 6.82
C GLY A 214 7.39 -5.49 5.66
N HIS A 215 8.59 -6.03 5.92
CA HIS A 215 9.56 -6.34 4.87
C HIS A 215 9.09 -7.54 4.04
N ILE A 216 8.57 -8.57 4.70
CA ILE A 216 8.01 -9.77 4.07
C ILE A 216 6.89 -9.37 3.10
N PHE A 217 5.92 -8.60 3.58
CA PHE A 217 4.83 -8.06 2.76
C PHE A 217 5.35 -7.30 1.55
N LEU A 218 6.26 -6.34 1.75
CA LEU A 218 6.76 -5.51 0.67
C LEU A 218 7.51 -6.33 -0.37
N ARG A 219 8.30 -7.31 0.07
CA ARG A 219 9.00 -8.24 -0.81
C ARG A 219 8.01 -9.05 -1.64
N HIS A 220 6.99 -9.63 -1.00
CA HIS A 220 5.92 -10.37 -1.67
C HIS A 220 5.13 -9.51 -2.67
N LEU A 221 4.69 -8.32 -2.26
CA LEU A 221 4.00 -7.38 -3.13
C LEU A 221 4.84 -7.03 -4.36
N ASN A 222 6.15 -6.78 -4.18
CA ASN A 222 7.05 -6.47 -5.29
C ASN A 222 7.30 -7.66 -6.21
N TYR A 223 7.28 -8.87 -5.67
CA TYR A 223 7.42 -10.10 -6.43
C TYR A 223 6.17 -10.39 -7.28
N GLU A 224 4.97 -10.19 -6.73
CA GLU A 224 3.70 -10.47 -7.43
C GLU A 224 3.28 -9.36 -8.41
N THR A 225 3.62 -8.10 -8.13
CA THR A 225 3.18 -6.95 -8.96
C THR A 225 3.49 -7.09 -10.46
N PRO A 226 4.68 -7.57 -10.89
CA PRO A 226 4.98 -7.79 -12.31
C PRO A 226 4.10 -8.85 -12.99
N HIS A 227 3.54 -9.79 -12.22
CA HIS A 227 2.70 -10.89 -12.72
C HIS A 227 1.21 -10.51 -12.81
N VAL A 228 0.78 -9.43 -12.16
CA VAL A 228 -0.61 -8.94 -12.20
C VAL A 228 -1.20 -8.87 -13.62
N PRO A 229 -0.50 -8.39 -14.66
CA PRO A 229 -1.05 -8.37 -16.02
C PRO A 229 -1.46 -9.75 -16.56
N THR A 230 -0.75 -10.81 -16.17
CA THR A 230 -0.99 -12.18 -16.62
C THR A 230 -1.86 -12.99 -15.66
N MET A 231 -2.16 -12.48 -14.47
CA MET A 231 -3.00 -13.19 -13.49
C MET A 231 -4.39 -13.48 -14.06
N ASP A 232 -4.90 -14.69 -13.86
CA ASP A 232 -6.31 -14.97 -14.13
C ASP A 232 -7.23 -14.34 -13.07
N ASP A 233 -8.52 -14.57 -13.23
CA ASP A 233 -9.55 -14.04 -12.35
C ASP A 233 -9.40 -14.53 -10.90
N ASP A 234 -9.01 -15.79 -10.70
CA ASP A 234 -8.88 -16.42 -9.38
C ASP A 234 -7.61 -15.94 -8.68
N GLN A 235 -6.50 -15.83 -9.42
CA GLN A 235 -5.26 -15.21 -8.95
C GLN A 235 -5.47 -13.73 -8.58
N LEU A 236 -6.32 -13.00 -9.30
CA LEU A 236 -6.72 -11.64 -8.91
C LEU A 236 -7.53 -11.61 -7.61
N ILE A 237 -8.39 -12.60 -7.35
CA ILE A 237 -9.09 -12.72 -6.06
C ILE A 237 -8.09 -12.94 -4.93
N GLU A 238 -7.13 -13.84 -5.15
CA GLU A 238 -6.05 -14.15 -4.19
C GLU A 238 -5.24 -12.89 -3.88
N PHE A 239 -4.81 -12.17 -4.93
CA PHE A 239 -4.07 -10.92 -4.80
C PHE A 239 -4.90 -9.83 -4.11
N ASN A 240 -6.19 -9.72 -4.41
CA ASN A 240 -7.09 -8.81 -3.72
C ASN A 240 -7.20 -9.13 -2.22
N ASN A 241 -7.36 -10.41 -1.88
CA ASN A 241 -7.44 -10.85 -0.48
C ASN A 241 -6.12 -10.62 0.26
N PHE A 242 -4.98 -10.75 -0.42
CA PHE A 242 -3.66 -10.39 0.12
C PHE A 242 -3.59 -8.90 0.45
N LEU A 243 -4.05 -8.05 -0.47
CA LEU A 243 -4.13 -6.60 -0.23
C LEU A 243 -5.11 -6.24 0.89
N LEU A 244 -6.24 -6.95 1.01
CA LEU A 244 -7.20 -6.72 2.09
C LEU A 244 -6.64 -7.10 3.46
N LEU A 245 -6.00 -8.27 3.58
CA LEU A 245 -5.38 -8.70 4.83
C LEU A 245 -4.31 -7.73 5.31
N THR A 246 -3.59 -7.12 4.37
CA THR A 246 -2.49 -6.18 4.61
C THR A 246 -2.93 -4.73 4.76
N ASN A 247 -4.22 -4.45 4.52
CA ASN A 247 -4.76 -3.11 4.65
C ASN A 247 -5.07 -2.75 6.11
N CYS A 248 -4.55 -1.61 6.56
CA CYS A 248 -4.51 -1.18 7.95
C CYS A 248 -5.78 -0.52 8.49
N ASP A 249 -6.93 -0.48 7.79
CA ASP A 249 -8.05 0.33 8.32
C ASP A 249 -9.47 -0.16 8.05
N GLN A 250 -9.71 -1.25 7.32
CA GLN A 250 -11.08 -1.77 7.19
C GLN A 250 -11.69 -2.21 8.54
N TYR A 251 -10.87 -2.27 9.60
CA TYR A 251 -11.23 -2.72 10.94
C TYR A 251 -11.25 -1.60 12.00
N GLY A 252 -11.30 -0.33 11.60
CA GLY A 252 -11.58 0.78 12.54
C GLY A 252 -10.36 1.42 13.21
N GLY A 253 -9.32 1.79 12.46
CA GLY A 253 -8.24 2.67 12.94
C GLY A 253 -6.90 2.00 13.22
N ARG A 254 -6.86 0.66 13.30
CA ARG A 254 -5.66 -0.18 13.44
C ARG A 254 -5.96 -1.58 12.91
N GLY A 255 -5.79 -1.75 11.61
CA GLY A 255 -5.80 -3.08 11.01
C GLY A 255 -4.74 -3.95 11.68
N PRO A 256 -4.90 -5.28 11.62
CA PRO A 256 -4.05 -6.21 12.37
C PRO A 256 -2.58 -6.18 11.96
N LEU A 257 -2.27 -5.47 10.87
CA LEU A 257 -0.95 -5.27 10.28
C LEU A 257 -0.53 -3.80 10.25
N ASN A 258 -0.89 -2.99 11.25
CA ASN A 258 -0.34 -1.63 11.38
C ASN A 258 1.18 -1.67 11.60
N MET A 259 1.89 -1.86 10.50
CA MET A 259 3.31 -2.06 10.45
C MET A 259 3.91 -0.74 10.02
N GLU A 260 4.47 0.00 10.97
CA GLU A 260 5.26 1.22 10.73
C GLU A 260 6.28 1.04 9.56
N GLY A 261 6.79 -0.19 9.37
CA GLY A 261 7.64 -0.57 8.24
C GLY A 261 6.94 -0.60 6.87
N VAL A 262 5.68 -1.02 6.79
CA VAL A 262 4.88 -1.01 5.55
C VAL A 262 4.58 0.42 5.16
N GLU A 263 4.16 1.25 6.12
CA GLU A 263 3.92 2.68 5.89
C GLU A 263 5.14 3.37 5.28
N LYS A 264 6.33 2.93 5.69
CA LYS A 264 7.59 3.52 5.22
C LYS A 264 7.95 3.27 3.77
N TYR A 265 7.57 2.14 3.20
CA TYR A 265 8.11 1.70 1.91
C TYR A 265 7.08 1.12 0.93
N ALA A 266 5.82 0.94 1.34
CA ALA A 266 4.81 0.34 0.48
C ALA A 266 4.27 1.30 -0.58
N LEU A 267 4.33 2.61 -0.37
CA LEU A 267 3.69 3.58 -1.26
C LEU A 267 4.15 3.48 -2.73
N PRO A 268 5.47 3.39 -3.04
CA PRO A 268 5.90 3.16 -4.42
C PRO A 268 5.48 1.80 -4.99
N ALA A 269 5.37 0.77 -4.15
CA ALA A 269 4.92 -0.56 -4.57
C ALA A 269 3.43 -0.55 -4.92
N LEU A 270 2.59 0.07 -4.10
CA LEU A 270 1.16 0.25 -4.37
C LEU A 270 0.91 1.05 -5.66
N VAL A 271 1.68 2.11 -5.92
CA VAL A 271 1.56 2.86 -7.19
C VAL A 271 1.95 1.99 -8.40
N ARG A 272 2.92 1.08 -8.25
CA ARG A 272 3.23 0.08 -9.29
C ARG A 272 2.09 -0.91 -9.49
N VAL A 273 1.45 -1.39 -8.42
CA VAL A 273 0.26 -2.25 -8.50
C VAL A 273 -0.84 -1.59 -9.32
N VAL A 274 -1.19 -0.33 -9.01
CA VAL A 274 -2.16 0.43 -9.82
C VAL A 274 -1.72 0.42 -11.27
N SER A 275 -0.47 0.79 -11.57
CA SER A 275 0.04 0.86 -12.94
C SER A 275 -0.05 -0.49 -13.69
N CYS A 276 0.23 -1.62 -13.04
CA CYS A 276 0.08 -2.96 -13.62
C CYS A 276 -1.39 -3.32 -13.87
N LEU A 277 -2.29 -3.00 -12.94
CA LEU A 277 -3.74 -3.21 -13.11
C LEU A 277 -4.29 -2.36 -14.27
N LEU A 278 -3.84 -1.12 -14.44
CA LEU A 278 -4.21 -0.28 -15.58
C LEU A 278 -3.76 -0.90 -16.91
N TYR A 279 -2.55 -1.47 -16.93
CA TYR A 279 -2.03 -2.15 -18.10
C TYR A 279 -2.85 -3.41 -18.44
N LYS A 280 -3.17 -4.24 -17.43
CA LYS A 280 -4.07 -5.39 -17.59
C LYS A 280 -5.42 -4.98 -18.17
N ARG A 281 -6.07 -4.00 -17.54
CA ARG A 281 -7.39 -3.50 -17.97
C ARG A 281 -7.37 -3.00 -19.41
N LYS A 282 -6.31 -2.29 -19.79
CA LYS A 282 -6.10 -1.86 -21.17
C LYS A 282 -5.99 -3.06 -22.12
N MET A 283 -5.19 -4.07 -21.78
CA MET A 283 -5.07 -5.29 -22.59
C MET A 283 -6.40 -6.02 -22.74
N LEU A 284 -7.16 -6.22 -21.65
CA LEU A 284 -8.46 -6.89 -21.69
C LEU A 284 -9.45 -6.14 -22.60
N ARG A 285 -9.51 -4.82 -22.50
CA ARG A 285 -10.34 -3.98 -23.39
C ARG A 285 -9.95 -4.11 -24.85
N GLU A 286 -8.66 -4.17 -25.18
CA GLU A 286 -8.18 -4.38 -26.54
C GLU A 286 -8.60 -5.75 -27.11
N HIS A 287 -8.89 -6.73 -26.24
CA HIS A 287 -9.40 -8.06 -26.60
C HIS A 287 -10.93 -8.18 -26.42
N GLY A 288 -11.64 -7.11 -26.08
CA GLY A 288 -13.09 -7.13 -25.86
C GLY A 288 -13.53 -7.89 -24.61
N VAL A 289 -12.63 -8.16 -23.66
CA VAL A 289 -12.94 -8.80 -22.39
C VAL A 289 -13.23 -7.72 -21.34
N ASP A 290 -14.38 -7.82 -20.68
CA ASP A 290 -14.75 -6.94 -19.58
C ASP A 290 -14.63 -7.69 -18.24
N SER A 291 -13.71 -7.25 -17.38
CA SER A 291 -13.62 -7.71 -15.98
C SER A 291 -13.73 -6.52 -15.02
N GLU A 292 -14.62 -6.64 -14.03
CA GLU A 292 -14.80 -5.63 -12.98
C GLU A 292 -13.78 -5.79 -11.84
N ARG A 293 -13.10 -6.93 -11.76
CA ARG A 293 -12.25 -7.30 -10.62
C ARG A 293 -11.07 -6.35 -10.47
N GLU A 294 -10.42 -5.97 -11.56
CA GLU A 294 -9.31 -5.00 -11.52
C GLU A 294 -9.77 -3.64 -10.98
N GLY A 295 -11.01 -3.24 -11.28
CA GLY A 295 -11.58 -1.99 -10.77
C GLY A 295 -11.68 -1.98 -9.26
N SER A 296 -12.20 -3.06 -8.68
CA SER A 296 -12.29 -3.22 -7.23
C SER A 296 -10.91 -3.16 -6.56
N ILE A 297 -9.91 -3.83 -7.14
CA ILE A 297 -8.53 -3.82 -6.63
C ILE A 297 -7.91 -2.42 -6.77
N VAL A 298 -8.07 -1.75 -7.91
CA VAL A 298 -7.57 -0.38 -8.10
C VAL A 298 -8.16 0.56 -7.06
N MET A 299 -9.46 0.46 -6.77
CA MET A 299 -10.11 1.28 -5.75
C MET A 299 -9.54 1.03 -4.35
N LEU A 300 -9.38 -0.25 -3.98
CA LEU A 300 -8.75 -0.64 -2.71
C LEU A 300 -7.33 -0.04 -2.58
N VAL A 301 -6.52 -0.18 -3.63
CA VAL A 301 -5.13 0.29 -3.62
C VAL A 301 -5.05 1.83 -3.59
N LEU A 302 -5.94 2.53 -4.31
CA LEU A 302 -5.99 4.00 -4.28
C LEU A 302 -6.45 4.57 -2.93
N ASP A 303 -7.35 3.87 -2.24
CA ASP A 303 -7.73 4.20 -0.87
C ASP A 303 -6.53 4.07 0.07
N ASN A 304 -5.75 2.99 -0.04
CA ASN A 304 -4.52 2.80 0.74
C ASN A 304 -3.47 3.88 0.45
N ILE A 305 -3.24 4.18 -0.83
CA ILE A 305 -2.34 5.25 -1.24
C ILE A 305 -2.75 6.58 -0.61
N TYR A 306 -4.04 6.95 -0.68
CA TYR A 306 -4.53 8.20 -0.11
C TYR A 306 -4.29 8.28 1.41
N ARG A 307 -4.55 7.20 2.14
CA ARG A 307 -4.35 7.15 3.60
C ARG A 307 -2.87 7.26 3.98
N MET A 308 -2.01 6.58 3.24
CA MET A 308 -0.56 6.63 3.42
C MET A 308 0.07 7.96 2.99
N MET A 309 -0.65 8.81 2.24
CA MET A 309 -0.16 10.12 1.78
C MET A 309 -0.28 11.22 2.83
N ASP A 310 -0.13 10.89 4.11
CA ASP A 310 0.00 11.90 5.16
C ASP A 310 1.46 12.38 5.29
N GLY A 311 1.63 13.69 5.23
CA GLY A 311 2.95 14.32 5.21
C GLY A 311 3.59 14.45 3.82
N PHE A 312 4.49 15.43 3.68
CA PHE A 312 5.06 15.79 2.38
C PHE A 312 6.05 14.76 1.83
N VAL A 313 6.72 13.99 2.70
CA VAL A 313 7.63 12.90 2.30
C VAL A 313 6.86 11.84 1.53
N ARG A 314 5.73 11.39 2.08
CA ARG A 314 4.84 10.41 1.44
C ARG A 314 4.28 10.90 0.12
N VAL A 315 3.80 12.14 0.10
CA VAL A 315 3.30 12.75 -1.14
C VAL A 315 4.41 12.81 -2.21
N SER A 316 5.64 13.15 -1.81
CA SER A 316 6.80 13.14 -2.69
C SER A 316 7.11 11.74 -3.24
N GLU A 317 7.11 10.72 -2.39
CA GLU A 317 7.29 9.32 -2.79
C GLU A 317 6.22 8.85 -3.79
N ALA A 318 4.94 9.16 -3.55
CA ALA A 318 3.85 8.82 -4.46
C ALA A 318 4.00 9.52 -5.83
N LEU A 319 4.38 10.80 -5.82
CA LEU A 319 4.66 11.54 -7.06
C LEU A 319 5.83 10.92 -7.83
N GLU A 320 6.93 10.59 -7.15
CA GLU A 320 8.07 9.92 -7.78
C GLU A 320 7.73 8.55 -8.36
N ALA A 321 6.87 7.80 -7.67
CA ALA A 321 6.35 6.53 -8.15
C ALA A 321 5.37 6.68 -9.33
N GLY A 322 4.88 7.89 -9.60
CA GLY A 322 4.07 8.21 -10.77
C GLY A 322 2.56 8.20 -10.54
N ILE A 323 2.09 8.40 -9.31
CA ILE A 323 0.65 8.34 -8.97
C ILE A 323 -0.21 9.24 -9.87
N THR A 324 0.24 10.46 -10.17
CA THR A 324 -0.49 11.39 -11.05
C THR A 324 -0.66 10.85 -12.46
N VAL A 325 0.37 10.21 -13.02
CA VAL A 325 0.31 9.61 -14.36
C VAL A 325 -0.63 8.40 -14.34
N ALA A 326 -0.58 7.60 -13.28
CA ALA A 326 -1.49 6.47 -13.09
C ALA A 326 -2.96 6.95 -13.02
N LEU A 327 -3.28 7.94 -12.19
CA LEU A 327 -4.65 8.48 -12.07
C LEU A 327 -5.21 8.98 -13.41
N ILE A 328 -4.41 9.75 -14.16
CA ILE A 328 -4.87 10.31 -15.44
C ILE A 328 -5.04 9.21 -16.50
N ARG A 329 -4.18 8.18 -16.52
CA ARG A 329 -4.31 7.03 -17.43
C ARG A 329 -5.45 6.09 -17.07
N ALA A 330 -5.74 5.97 -15.78
CA ALA A 330 -6.81 5.12 -15.28
C ALA A 330 -8.19 5.69 -15.62
N TYR A 331 -8.32 7.01 -15.61
CA TYR A 331 -9.62 7.67 -15.74
C TYR A 331 -10.42 7.20 -16.98
N PRO A 332 -9.89 7.18 -18.21
CA PRO A 332 -10.63 6.70 -19.37
C PRO A 332 -11.04 5.22 -19.30
N LEU A 333 -10.32 4.39 -18.54
CA LEU A 333 -10.53 2.93 -18.44
C LEU A 333 -11.62 2.56 -17.41
N TYR A 334 -11.77 3.39 -16.37
CA TYR A 334 -12.69 3.14 -15.26
C TYR A 334 -13.90 4.06 -15.24
N PHE A 335 -13.89 5.16 -16.00
CA PHE A 335 -15.05 6.05 -16.12
C PHE A 335 -16.32 5.31 -16.58
N GLU A 336 -16.17 4.36 -17.48
CA GLU A 336 -17.29 3.59 -18.05
C GLU A 336 -17.72 2.40 -17.15
N LEU A 337 -16.94 2.09 -16.11
CA LEU A 337 -17.15 0.95 -15.20
C LEU A 337 -17.85 1.32 -13.88
N ASP A 338 -18.37 2.54 -13.74
CA ASP A 338 -19.25 2.87 -12.62
C ASP A 338 -20.71 2.84 -13.11
N PRO A 339 -21.31 1.65 -13.38
CA PRO A 339 -22.73 1.54 -13.65
C PRO A 339 -23.46 1.62 -12.32
N ARG A 340 -23.23 2.67 -11.52
CA ARG A 340 -24.14 2.93 -10.40
C ARG A 340 -25.52 3.14 -11.03
N PRO A 341 -26.52 2.30 -10.70
CA PRO A 341 -27.87 2.54 -11.18
C PRO A 341 -28.24 3.94 -10.70
N PRO A 342 -28.77 4.82 -11.57
CA PRO A 342 -29.12 6.18 -11.19
C PRO A 342 -30.09 6.08 -10.01
N CYS A 343 -29.62 6.43 -8.81
CA CYS A 343 -30.46 6.44 -7.63
C CYS A 343 -31.30 7.72 -7.72
N PRO A 344 -32.62 7.63 -8.01
CA PRO A 344 -33.41 8.81 -8.38
C PRO A 344 -33.51 9.85 -7.26
N GLU A 345 -33.23 9.46 -6.02
CA GLU A 345 -33.49 10.23 -4.82
C GLU A 345 -32.25 10.92 -4.25
N LEU A 346 -31.03 10.61 -4.72
CA LEU A 346 -29.77 11.08 -4.09
C LEU A 346 -28.63 11.49 -5.06
N ASP A 347 -28.70 11.23 -6.37
CA ASP A 347 -27.47 11.07 -7.19
C ASP A 347 -27.33 11.99 -8.43
N GLN A 348 -27.82 13.23 -8.42
CA GLN A 348 -27.55 14.14 -9.56
C GLN A 348 -26.14 14.77 -9.59
N GLU A 349 -25.34 14.68 -8.51
CA GLU A 349 -24.02 15.37 -8.47
C GLU A 349 -22.85 14.55 -7.93
N ARG A 350 -23.02 13.29 -7.52
CA ARG A 350 -21.92 12.53 -6.92
C ARG A 350 -20.97 11.98 -7.99
N PRO A 351 -19.65 12.26 -7.94
CA PRO A 351 -18.71 11.73 -8.92
C PRO A 351 -18.60 10.19 -8.85
N PRO A 352 -18.18 9.53 -9.94
CA PRO A 352 -17.80 8.12 -9.94
C PRO A 352 -16.81 7.78 -8.82
N ARG A 353 -16.82 6.56 -8.27
CA ARG A 353 -16.02 6.20 -7.08
C ARG A 353 -14.53 6.44 -7.34
N PHE A 354 -14.09 6.08 -8.54
CA PHE A 354 -12.74 6.34 -9.01
C PHE A 354 -12.42 7.83 -9.05
N GLU A 355 -13.32 8.65 -9.58
CA GLU A 355 -13.15 10.10 -9.67
C GLU A 355 -13.09 10.75 -8.30
N GLU A 356 -13.97 10.35 -7.37
CA GLU A 356 -13.94 10.78 -5.97
C GLU A 356 -12.56 10.52 -5.35
N GLN A 357 -12.01 9.32 -5.56
CA GLN A 357 -10.72 8.95 -5.00
C GLN A 357 -9.54 9.68 -5.67
N ALA A 358 -9.60 9.87 -6.99
CA ALA A 358 -8.61 10.64 -7.73
C ALA A 358 -8.58 12.11 -7.29
N LEU A 359 -9.75 12.71 -7.03
CA LEU A 359 -9.89 14.06 -6.50
C LEU A 359 -9.25 14.17 -5.11
N LYS A 360 -9.57 13.26 -4.18
CA LYS A 360 -8.96 13.20 -2.84
C LYS A 360 -7.44 13.17 -2.90
N ILE A 361 -6.86 12.35 -3.78
CA ILE A 361 -5.41 12.25 -3.96
C ILE A 361 -4.83 13.56 -4.54
N LEU A 362 -5.48 14.18 -5.54
CA LEU A 362 -5.02 15.44 -6.11
C LEU A 362 -5.09 16.60 -5.12
N GLU A 363 -6.17 16.70 -4.34
CA GLU A 363 -6.32 17.68 -3.26
C GLU A 363 -5.24 17.50 -2.19
N ARG A 364 -4.97 16.24 -1.80
CA ARG A 364 -3.86 15.90 -0.90
C ARG A 364 -2.53 16.39 -1.47
N ILE A 365 -2.21 16.09 -2.73
CA ILE A 365 -1.00 16.61 -3.39
C ILE A 365 -0.96 18.14 -3.36
N ALA A 366 -2.08 18.79 -3.70
CA ALA A 366 -2.19 20.24 -3.78
C ALA A 366 -2.00 20.93 -2.42
N LYS A 367 -2.39 20.28 -1.31
CA LYS A 367 -2.12 20.73 0.06
C LYS A 367 -0.62 20.80 0.35
N TYR A 368 0.15 19.83 -0.11
CA TYR A 368 1.60 19.74 0.13
C TYR A 368 2.47 20.43 -0.93
N LEU A 369 1.90 21.10 -1.94
CA LEU A 369 2.69 21.87 -2.92
C LEU A 369 3.50 23.03 -2.32
N VAL A 370 3.20 23.44 -1.09
CA VAL A 370 4.00 24.43 -0.34
C VAL A 370 5.42 23.92 -0.04
N PHE A 371 5.59 22.60 0.01
CA PHE A 371 6.89 21.97 0.22
C PHE A 371 7.63 21.85 -1.13
N PRO A 372 8.92 22.21 -1.22
CA PRO A 372 9.61 22.34 -2.51
C PRO A 372 9.87 21.02 -3.18
N VAL A 373 10.11 19.98 -2.39
CA VAL A 373 10.33 18.63 -2.91
C VAL A 373 9.09 18.17 -3.68
N VAL A 374 7.91 18.32 -3.07
CA VAL A 374 6.60 18.04 -3.69
C VAL A 374 6.36 18.97 -4.88
N LEU A 375 6.58 20.28 -4.72
CA LEU A 375 6.41 21.28 -5.78
C LEU A 375 7.23 20.96 -7.03
N HIS A 376 8.54 20.71 -6.86
CA HIS A 376 9.45 20.43 -7.96
C HIS A 376 9.09 19.13 -8.67
N GLN A 377 8.76 18.07 -7.92
CA GLN A 377 8.33 16.80 -8.49
C GLN A 377 7.01 16.94 -9.24
N PHE A 378 6.02 17.61 -8.65
CA PHE A 378 4.74 17.87 -9.29
C PHE A 378 4.91 18.63 -10.60
N LEU A 379 5.63 19.77 -10.59
CA LEU A 379 5.90 20.55 -11.81
C LEU A 379 6.65 19.75 -12.88
N ARG A 380 7.60 18.90 -12.48
CA ARG A 380 8.32 17.99 -13.39
C ARG A 380 7.35 17.00 -14.05
N LEU A 381 6.42 16.43 -13.28
CA LEU A 381 5.42 15.48 -13.77
C LEU A 381 4.35 16.17 -14.62
N SER A 382 3.86 17.34 -14.23
CA SER A 382 2.89 18.11 -15.01
C SER A 382 3.41 18.38 -16.41
N LYS A 383 4.70 18.71 -16.57
CA LYS A 383 5.32 18.87 -17.90
C LYS A 383 5.26 17.59 -18.74
N ARG A 384 5.50 16.42 -18.12
CA ARG A 384 5.43 15.12 -18.81
C ARG A 384 4.00 14.77 -19.24
N VAL A 385 3.02 15.03 -18.38
CA VAL A 385 1.61 14.80 -18.71
C VAL A 385 1.16 15.73 -19.85
N MET A 386 1.55 17.01 -19.80
CA MET A 386 1.25 18.00 -20.84
C MET A 386 1.83 17.66 -22.22
N TRP A 387 2.88 16.84 -22.30
CA TRP A 387 3.40 16.39 -23.59
C TRP A 387 2.48 15.39 -24.30
N SER A 388 1.51 14.81 -23.60
CA SER A 388 0.45 14.01 -24.20
C SER A 388 -0.81 14.86 -24.39
N LYS A 389 -0.89 15.57 -25.53
CA LYS A 389 -2.10 16.34 -25.93
C LYS A 389 -3.38 15.48 -25.86
N GLU A 390 -3.24 14.19 -26.13
CA GLU A 390 -4.33 13.23 -26.08
C GLU A 390 -4.85 13.01 -24.65
N MET A 391 -3.96 12.87 -23.66
CA MET A 391 -4.37 12.72 -22.27
C MET A 391 -5.08 13.97 -21.74
N GLU A 392 -4.62 15.16 -22.14
CA GLU A 392 -5.27 16.43 -21.78
C GLU A 392 -6.69 16.51 -22.38
N LYS A 393 -6.83 16.15 -23.65
CA LYS A 393 -8.11 16.11 -24.35
C LYS A 393 -9.09 15.13 -23.68
N GLN A 394 -8.63 13.91 -23.39
CA GLN A 394 -9.43 12.87 -22.74
C GLN A 394 -9.89 13.28 -21.34
N LEU A 395 -8.99 13.84 -20.54
CA LEU A 395 -9.33 14.29 -19.19
C LEU A 395 -10.38 15.42 -19.24
N ARG A 396 -10.18 16.41 -20.12
CA ARG A 396 -11.11 17.53 -20.31
C ARG A 396 -12.49 17.09 -20.82
N SER A 397 -12.55 16.10 -21.70
CA SER A 397 -13.82 15.65 -22.30
C SER A 397 -14.61 14.71 -21.39
N LYS A 398 -13.93 13.87 -20.61
CA LYS A 398 -14.59 12.84 -19.80
C LYS A 398 -14.89 13.31 -18.37
N SER A 399 -14.07 14.19 -17.77
CA SER A 399 -14.30 14.76 -16.43
C SER A 399 -14.16 16.27 -16.41
N LYS A 400 -15.23 16.99 -16.04
CA LYS A 400 -15.08 18.42 -15.71
C LYS A 400 -14.42 18.62 -14.34
N ALA A 401 -14.77 17.82 -13.33
CA ALA A 401 -14.31 18.03 -11.95
C ALA A 401 -12.81 17.69 -11.80
N LEU A 402 -12.38 16.51 -12.23
CA LEU A 402 -10.98 16.08 -12.20
C LEU A 402 -10.08 16.99 -13.05
N TRP A 403 -10.56 17.41 -14.23
CA TRP A 403 -9.86 18.40 -15.05
C TRP A 403 -9.67 19.73 -14.31
N THR A 404 -10.73 20.23 -13.67
CA THR A 404 -10.69 21.49 -12.92
C THR A 404 -9.72 21.39 -11.75
N ALA A 405 -9.80 20.32 -10.94
CA ALA A 405 -8.89 20.08 -9.83
C ALA A 405 -7.43 19.97 -10.29
N TRP A 406 -7.18 19.28 -11.40
CA TRP A 406 -5.85 19.20 -12.01
C TRP A 406 -5.31 20.58 -12.42
N LYS A 407 -6.12 21.41 -13.09
CA LYS A 407 -5.70 22.77 -13.49
C LYS A 407 -5.49 23.70 -12.31
N GLN A 408 -6.32 23.59 -11.27
CA GLN A 408 -6.12 24.33 -10.02
C GLN A 408 -4.80 23.94 -9.36
N ALA A 409 -4.49 22.65 -9.25
CA ALA A 409 -3.21 22.18 -8.72
C ALA A 409 -2.01 22.67 -9.55
N GLN A 410 -2.12 22.66 -10.89
CA GLN A 410 -1.11 23.23 -11.79
C GLN A 410 -0.90 24.73 -11.57
N ASN A 411 -1.98 25.52 -11.56
CA ASN A 411 -1.91 26.95 -11.35
C ASN A 411 -1.31 27.29 -9.99
N LYS A 412 -1.75 26.60 -8.94
CA LYS A 412 -1.19 26.72 -7.59
C LYS A 412 0.32 26.43 -7.57
N ALA A 413 0.76 25.35 -8.23
CA ALA A 413 2.17 25.02 -8.34
C ALA A 413 2.98 26.10 -9.08
N ILE A 414 2.44 26.68 -10.15
CA ILE A 414 3.10 27.77 -10.89
C ILE A 414 3.25 29.01 -9.99
N ILE A 415 2.16 29.43 -9.33
CA ILE A 415 2.15 30.56 -8.40
C ILE A 415 3.18 30.34 -7.28
N LEU A 416 3.17 29.18 -6.63
CA LEU A 416 4.11 28.86 -5.54
C LEU A 416 5.56 28.86 -6.01
N ARG A 417 5.84 28.38 -7.23
CA ARG A 417 7.18 28.44 -7.84
C ARG A 417 7.62 29.88 -8.06
N ASP A 418 6.73 30.73 -8.55
CA ASP A 418 7.05 32.11 -8.90
C ASP A 418 7.21 32.97 -7.65
N ILE A 419 6.35 32.78 -6.63
CA ILE A 419 6.55 33.30 -5.28
C ILE A 419 7.93 32.86 -4.77
N ARG A 420 8.22 31.56 -4.75
CA ARG A 420 9.53 31.05 -4.28
C ARG A 420 10.71 31.66 -5.03
N ARG A 421 10.60 31.87 -6.35
CA ARG A 421 11.63 32.53 -7.16
C ARG A 421 11.80 33.99 -6.78
N SER A 422 10.72 34.74 -6.60
CA SER A 422 10.78 36.14 -6.14
C SER A 422 11.43 36.22 -4.77
N LEU A 423 10.98 35.41 -3.80
CA LEU A 423 11.55 35.39 -2.45
C LEU A 423 13.07 35.07 -2.47
N ILE A 424 13.52 34.21 -3.39
CA ILE A 424 14.95 33.90 -3.56
C ILE A 424 15.69 35.08 -4.24
N ALA A 425 15.11 35.70 -5.26
CA ALA A 425 15.70 36.79 -6.03
C ALA A 425 15.83 38.08 -5.21
N ASP A 426 14.81 38.38 -4.39
CA ASP A 426 14.76 39.58 -3.57
C ASP A 426 15.77 39.56 -2.42
N GLY A 427 16.41 38.41 -2.14
CA GLY A 427 17.39 38.26 -1.05
C GLY A 427 16.82 38.47 0.37
N CYS A 428 15.56 38.87 0.48
CA CYS A 428 14.90 39.44 1.66
C CYS A 428 14.56 38.46 2.79
N PHE A 429 14.89 37.17 2.69
CA PHE A 429 14.36 36.16 3.62
C PHE A 429 15.38 35.60 4.60
N TRP A 430 16.65 35.90 4.43
CA TRP A 430 17.69 35.32 5.26
C TRP A 430 18.17 36.36 6.25
N LYS A 431 17.46 36.45 7.38
CA LYS A 431 18.00 37.07 8.58
C LYS A 431 18.90 36.08 9.28
N CYS A 432 20.10 36.51 9.68
CA CYS A 432 20.97 35.67 10.51
C CYS A 432 20.21 35.26 11.77
N SER A 433 20.17 33.95 12.05
CA SER A 433 19.50 33.41 13.23
C SER A 433 20.22 33.74 14.54
N ASN A 434 21.46 34.21 14.49
CA ASN A 434 22.11 34.80 15.67
C ASN A 434 21.45 36.15 15.97
N THR A 435 20.67 36.24 17.04
CA THR A 435 19.95 37.46 17.44
C THR A 435 20.88 38.63 17.76
N SER A 436 22.13 38.36 18.15
CA SER A 436 23.16 39.37 18.39
C SER A 436 23.86 39.85 17.11
N CYS A 437 23.53 39.30 15.93
CA CYS A 437 24.11 39.70 14.66
C CYS A 437 23.58 41.08 14.22
N LYS A 438 24.45 42.09 14.19
CA LYS A 438 24.11 43.46 13.71
C LYS A 438 23.79 43.52 12.21
N SER A 439 24.25 42.53 11.43
CA SER A 439 23.87 42.38 10.02
C SER A 439 22.49 41.72 9.91
N SER A 440 21.45 42.53 10.13
CA SER A 440 20.05 42.08 10.21
C SER A 440 19.50 41.60 8.87
N TYR A 441 20.06 42.07 7.75
CA TYR A 441 19.67 41.71 6.39
C TYR A 441 20.95 41.54 5.57
N GLY A 442 21.09 40.37 4.93
CA GLY A 442 22.25 40.14 4.07
C GLY A 442 22.21 41.10 2.89
N ASN A 443 23.27 41.85 2.66
CA ASN A 443 23.50 42.47 1.35
C ASN A 443 23.34 41.38 0.28
N SER A 444 22.68 41.72 -0.83
CA SER A 444 22.51 40.85 -1.99
C SER A 444 23.88 40.30 -2.43
N GLY A 445 24.16 39.03 -2.10
CA GLY A 445 25.45 38.38 -2.41
C GLY A 445 26.04 37.51 -1.31
N VAL A 446 25.65 37.68 -0.05
CA VAL A 446 26.19 36.84 1.05
C VAL A 446 25.62 35.43 0.98
N LYS A 447 26.49 34.42 0.84
CA LYS A 447 26.10 33.01 0.98
C LYS A 447 25.86 32.70 2.46
N PHE A 448 24.60 32.53 2.84
CA PHE A 448 24.24 32.08 4.18
C PHE A 448 24.67 30.62 4.40
N LEU A 449 25.25 30.37 5.56
CA LEU A 449 25.54 29.05 6.10
C LEU A 449 24.30 28.51 6.81
N ARG A 450 24.21 27.18 6.93
CA ARG A 450 23.16 26.51 7.71
C ARG A 450 23.77 25.62 8.77
N CYS A 451 23.03 25.42 9.85
CA CYS A 451 23.34 24.33 10.77
C CYS A 451 23.16 23.00 10.04
N SER A 452 24.20 22.15 10.00
CA SER A 452 24.15 20.82 9.36
C SER A 452 23.22 19.83 10.08
N GLY A 453 22.96 20.03 11.38
CA GLY A 453 22.03 19.22 12.17
C GLY A 453 20.56 19.52 11.80
N CYS A 454 20.02 20.65 12.26
CA CYS A 454 18.59 20.94 12.09
C CYS A 454 18.21 21.56 10.74
N LEU A 455 19.16 22.17 10.01
CA LEU A 455 18.95 22.95 8.78
C LEU A 455 17.99 24.17 8.88
N GLY A 456 17.29 24.36 10.01
CA GLY A 456 16.27 25.39 10.22
C GLY A 456 16.79 26.80 10.52
N VAL A 457 18.06 26.91 10.94
CA VAL A 457 18.71 28.20 11.22
C VAL A 457 19.74 28.54 10.15
N VAL A 458 19.89 29.83 9.87
CA VAL A 458 20.85 30.34 8.88
C VAL A 458 21.80 31.35 9.50
N TYR A 459 23.02 31.41 9.00
CA TYR A 459 24.06 32.29 9.52
C TYR A 459 24.72 33.05 8.38
N CYS A 460 24.95 34.34 8.57
CA CYS A 460 25.72 35.14 7.61
C CYS A 460 27.21 34.75 7.62
N SER A 461 27.71 34.13 8.68
CA SER A 461 29.11 33.74 8.86
C SER A 461 29.27 32.55 9.82
N ARG A 462 30.43 31.86 9.76
CA ARG A 462 30.77 30.79 10.71
C ARG A 462 30.85 31.29 12.16
N ASN A 463 31.26 32.54 12.36
CA ASN A 463 31.31 33.15 13.69
C ASN A 463 29.90 33.29 14.30
N CYS A 464 28.93 33.78 13.52
CA CYS A 464 27.54 33.84 13.98
C CYS A 464 26.95 32.46 14.26
N GLN A 465 27.37 31.44 13.49
CA GLN A 465 27.00 30.05 13.76
C GLN A 465 27.55 29.58 15.10
N ALA A 466 28.85 29.76 15.36
CA ALA A 466 29.50 29.33 16.60
C ALA A 466 28.92 30.04 17.83
N LEU A 467 28.71 31.35 17.75
CA LEU A 467 28.12 32.15 18.84
C LEU A 467 26.70 31.69 19.17
N HIS A 468 25.83 31.58 18.16
CA HIS A 468 24.46 31.11 18.39
C HIS A 468 24.42 29.65 18.85
N TRP A 469 25.32 28.79 18.33
CA TRP A 469 25.46 27.40 18.75
C TRP A 469 25.73 27.28 20.24
N ASN A 470 26.76 27.98 20.72
CA ASN A 470 27.18 27.91 22.12
C ASN A 470 26.16 28.53 23.08
N HIS A 471 25.44 29.57 22.64
CA HIS A 471 24.53 30.30 23.52
C HIS A 471 23.14 29.68 23.64
N ASP A 472 22.52 29.26 22.52
CA ASP A 472 21.10 28.85 22.51
C ASP A 472 20.80 27.67 21.58
N HIS A 473 21.38 27.66 20.37
CA HIS A 473 20.97 26.74 19.33
C HIS A 473 21.31 25.27 19.65
N ARG A 474 22.40 24.96 20.36
CA ARG A 474 22.82 23.57 20.62
C ARG A 474 21.73 22.73 21.29
N LYS A 475 20.99 23.29 22.25
CA LYS A 475 19.90 22.59 22.96
C LYS A 475 18.72 22.33 22.02
N LYS A 476 18.25 23.38 21.33
CA LYS A 476 17.11 23.32 20.38
C LYS A 476 17.41 22.48 19.15
N CYS A 477 18.67 22.44 18.70
CA CYS A 477 19.08 21.68 17.52
C CYS A 477 18.85 20.17 17.72
N GLY A 478 19.09 19.65 18.92
CA GLY A 478 18.85 18.23 19.22
C GLY A 478 17.38 17.85 19.11
N GLU A 479 16.48 18.67 19.66
CA GLU A 479 15.04 18.47 19.57
C GLU A 479 14.53 18.55 18.13
N THR A 480 14.95 19.56 17.37
CA THR A 480 14.54 19.72 15.97
C THR A 480 15.13 18.64 15.06
N SER A 481 16.37 18.20 15.33
CA SER A 481 17.00 17.11 14.56
C SER A 481 16.29 15.78 14.83
N ARG A 482 15.88 15.53 16.08
CA ARG A 482 15.08 14.34 16.43
C ARG A 482 13.72 14.37 15.76
N LEU A 483 13.04 15.52 15.70
CA LEU A 483 11.80 15.65 14.92
C LEU A 483 12.04 15.36 13.43
N ARG A 484 13.18 15.79 12.86
CA ARG A 484 13.60 15.41 11.50
C ARG A 484 13.78 13.90 11.32
N ASP A 485 14.41 13.26 12.28
CA ASP A 485 14.71 11.82 12.23
C ASP A 485 13.43 10.98 12.45
N CYS A 486 12.51 11.46 13.30
CA CYS A 486 11.18 10.88 13.51
C CYS A 486 10.23 11.10 12.33
N GLU A 487 10.32 12.24 11.62
CA GLU A 487 9.56 12.51 10.38
C GLU A 487 10.21 11.90 9.12
N GLY A 488 11.30 11.14 9.25
CA GLY A 488 11.95 10.48 8.12
C GLY A 488 12.56 11.44 7.10
N LEU A 489 13.00 12.63 7.51
CA LEU A 489 13.64 13.65 6.67
C LEU A 489 15.10 13.30 6.33
N TYR A 490 15.29 12.13 5.70
CA TYR A 490 16.48 11.77 4.96
C TYR A 490 16.41 12.39 3.57
N LEU A 491 16.76 13.67 3.46
CA LEU A 491 17.16 14.23 2.18
C LEU A 491 18.47 13.57 1.77
N SER A 492 18.49 12.90 0.60
CA SER A 492 19.69 12.25 0.07
C SER A 492 20.86 13.24 0.00
N SER A 493 22.09 12.71 0.13
CA SER A 493 23.35 13.47 0.08
C SER A 493 23.46 14.42 -1.14
N ARG A 494 22.69 14.19 -2.22
CA ARG A 494 22.58 15.11 -3.37
C ARG A 494 21.93 16.48 -3.07
N PHE A 495 21.18 16.63 -1.98
CA PHE A 495 20.58 17.92 -1.58
C PHE A 495 21.47 18.75 -0.65
N GLN A 496 22.55 18.17 -0.11
CA GLN A 496 23.49 18.88 0.77
C GLN A 496 24.32 19.93 0.01
N SER A 497 24.38 19.86 -1.32
CA SER A 497 25.15 20.78 -2.16
C SER A 497 24.40 22.06 -2.60
N HIS A 498 23.14 22.26 -2.20
CA HIS A 498 22.40 23.51 -2.50
C HIS A 498 21.86 24.26 -1.26
N PRO A 499 22.65 25.23 -0.72
CA PRO A 499 22.38 25.96 0.53
C PRO A 499 21.10 26.81 0.62
N ARG A 500 20.25 26.87 -0.42
CA ARG A 500 19.22 27.93 -0.58
C ARG A 500 17.79 27.57 -0.11
N LEU A 501 17.45 26.31 0.17
CA LEU A 501 16.03 25.90 0.09
C LEU A 501 15.19 25.64 1.38
N TYR A 502 15.75 25.49 2.58
CA TYR A 502 15.08 24.83 3.74
C TYR A 502 14.16 25.71 4.62
N LYS A 503 14.41 27.02 4.78
CA LYS A 503 13.57 27.88 5.68
C LYS A 503 12.36 28.52 4.99
N LEU A 504 12.30 28.51 3.65
CA LEU A 504 11.05 28.79 2.94
C LEU A 504 9.98 27.72 3.24
N ASP A 505 10.40 26.53 3.62
CA ASP A 505 9.55 25.32 3.65
C ASP A 505 8.65 25.29 4.88
N TYR A 506 8.94 26.10 5.91
CA TYR A 506 8.12 26.27 7.12
C TYR A 506 7.39 27.63 7.18
N HIS A 507 7.90 28.68 6.52
CA HIS A 507 7.22 29.98 6.47
C HIS A 507 6.22 30.13 5.32
N ILE A 508 6.41 29.45 4.17
CA ILE A 508 5.39 29.41 3.10
C ILE A 508 4.10 28.74 3.60
N PRO A 509 4.11 27.58 4.29
CA PRO A 509 2.89 26.98 4.82
C PRO A 509 2.09 27.95 5.71
N LEU A 510 2.75 28.69 6.62
CA LEU A 510 2.07 29.66 7.49
C LEU A 510 1.42 30.83 6.72
N LEU A 511 2.01 31.26 5.60
CA LEU A 511 1.41 32.28 4.73
C LEU A 511 0.36 31.71 3.77
N ALA A 512 0.49 30.45 3.35
CA ALA A 512 -0.39 29.78 2.38
C ALA A 512 -1.61 29.11 3.02
N ILE A 513 -1.57 28.76 4.31
CA ILE A 513 -2.72 28.21 5.06
C ILE A 513 -3.88 29.22 5.14
N ASN A 514 -3.60 30.53 5.00
CA ASN A 514 -4.63 31.59 4.93
C ASN A 514 -5.24 31.80 3.53
N CYS A 515 -4.81 31.06 2.50
CA CYS A 515 -5.48 31.04 1.20
C CYS A 515 -6.29 29.75 1.05
N SER A 516 -7.52 29.77 1.57
CA SER A 516 -8.47 28.67 1.43
C SER A 516 -8.84 28.41 -0.04
N PHE A 517 -9.10 27.13 -0.34
CA PHE A 517 -9.26 26.54 -1.68
C PHE A 517 -10.43 27.10 -2.51
N ASN A 518 -11.30 27.94 -1.91
CA ASN A 518 -12.52 28.47 -2.53
C ASN A 518 -12.47 29.97 -2.88
N ALA A 519 -11.36 30.67 -2.64
CA ALA A 519 -11.24 32.07 -3.04
C ALA A 519 -10.65 32.18 -4.45
N SER A 520 -11.48 32.56 -5.42
CA SER A 520 -11.03 33.02 -6.74
C SER A 520 -10.04 34.18 -6.56
N PRO A 521 -8.80 34.12 -7.07
CA PRO A 521 -7.84 35.21 -6.86
C PRO A 521 -8.08 36.31 -7.90
N THR A 522 -8.90 37.30 -7.56
CA THR A 522 -8.84 38.60 -8.24
C THR A 522 -7.52 39.27 -7.84
N ILE A 523 -6.66 39.47 -8.83
CA ILE A 523 -5.34 40.10 -8.71
C ILE A 523 -5.51 41.51 -8.17
N SER A 524 -5.23 41.72 -6.88
CA SER A 524 -5.07 43.05 -6.27
C SER A 524 -3.84 43.08 -5.36
N TRP A 525 -2.67 42.84 -5.95
CA TRP A 525 -1.36 43.03 -5.28
C TRP A 525 -0.39 43.89 -6.09
N MET A 526 -0.86 44.60 -7.13
CA MET A 526 -0.01 45.37 -8.05
C MET A 526 -0.07 46.91 -7.90
N LYS A 527 -0.64 47.45 -6.81
CA LYS A 527 -0.77 48.92 -6.63
C LYS A 527 -0.10 49.53 -5.39
N MET A 528 0.83 48.84 -4.73
CA MET A 528 1.64 49.45 -3.69
C MET A 528 3.13 49.22 -3.94
N ARG A 529 3.74 50.11 -4.75
CA ARG A 529 5.10 50.66 -4.58
C ARG A 529 5.51 51.45 -5.82
N ARG A 530 5.44 52.78 -5.72
CA ARG A 530 6.40 53.76 -6.31
C ARG A 530 6.00 55.15 -5.82
N GLN A 531 6.51 55.57 -4.67
CA GLN A 531 6.77 56.98 -4.40
C GLN A 531 8.14 57.05 -3.70
N SER A 532 9.08 57.70 -4.39
CA SER A 532 10.37 58.15 -3.86
C SER A 532 10.15 59.41 -3.02
N PRO A 533 11.04 59.75 -2.08
CA PRO A 533 10.87 60.92 -1.23
C PRO A 533 11.24 62.20 -1.99
N VAL A 534 10.31 63.15 -2.04
CA VAL A 534 10.56 64.55 -2.40
C VAL A 534 10.26 65.39 -1.16
N ASP A 535 11.18 66.31 -0.89
CA ASP A 535 11.20 67.25 0.22
C ASP A 535 9.88 67.99 0.46
N LEU A 536 9.50 68.12 1.73
CA LEU A 536 8.47 69.06 2.18
C LEU A 536 9.02 69.87 3.36
N GLN A 537 9.66 70.99 3.03
CA GLN A 537 9.57 72.20 3.84
C GLN A 537 8.35 72.99 3.40
N ASN A 538 7.67 73.61 4.36
CA ASN A 538 6.66 74.65 4.21
C ASN A 538 5.33 74.24 3.56
N THR A 539 4.25 74.19 4.33
CA THR A 539 3.38 75.36 4.49
C THR A 539 2.27 75.11 5.50
N SER A 540 2.02 76.17 6.25
CA SER A 540 1.05 76.37 7.32
C SER A 540 -0.37 76.66 6.81
N ALA A 541 -1.35 76.27 7.64
CA ALA A 541 -2.62 76.94 7.94
C ALA A 541 -3.66 77.21 6.83
N LEU A 542 -4.88 76.67 7.03
CA LEU A 542 -6.20 77.35 7.05
C LEU A 542 -7.31 76.28 6.90
N SER A 543 -8.04 75.95 7.97
CA SER A 543 -9.34 76.53 8.36
C SER A 543 -10.55 75.87 7.68
N ILE A 544 -11.14 74.97 8.47
CA ILE A 544 -12.58 74.65 8.63
C ILE A 544 -13.57 75.63 7.97
N ARG A 545 -14.53 75.08 7.21
CA ARG A 545 -15.98 75.17 7.52
C ARG A 545 -16.82 74.14 6.74
N PRO A 546 -17.99 73.73 7.29
CA PRO A 546 -18.77 72.58 6.81
C PRO A 546 -20.06 72.97 6.06
N THR A 547 -20.50 72.09 5.16
CA THR A 547 -21.89 71.65 4.94
C THR A 547 -21.85 70.30 4.25
#